data_AF-J2ISE0-F1
#
_entry.id   AF-J2ISE0-F1
#
_cell.length_a   1.000
_cell.length_b   1.000
_cell.length_c   1.000
_cell.angle_alpha   90.00
_cell.angle_beta   90.00
_cell.angle_gamma   90.00
#
_symmetry.space_group_name_H-M   'P 1'
#
loop_
_entity.id
_entity.type
_entity.pdbx_description
1 polymer ?
#
loop_
_entity_poly.entity_id
_entity_poly.type
_entity_poly.pdbx_seq_one_letter_code
_entity_poly.pdbx_strand_id
1 'polypeptide(L)'
;MLAALQTPIARFIEEHANRSCYSYEEIALLCGFKTSDMIYCFMRGDRKVPLDKVAPLAEALGCDSAQLFVLALKSWFSDELFNQLEECFGAMHGDKAERGWILALREVFGGEVPEITVKMRRRLQILVGKAA
;
A
#
# COMPACT_ATOMS: atom_id res chain seq x y z
N MET A 1 -31.09 -3.00 -5.92
CA MET A 1 -29.78 -2.80 -6.57
C MET A 1 -28.75 -3.02 -5.48
N LEU A 2 -28.18 -4.22 -5.40
CA LEU A 2 -27.19 -4.56 -4.36
C LEU A 2 -25.94 -3.72 -4.66
N ALA A 3 -25.58 -2.79 -3.77
CA ALA A 3 -24.28 -2.15 -3.82
C ALA A 3 -23.24 -3.25 -3.74
N ALA A 4 -22.54 -3.53 -4.84
CA ALA A 4 -21.40 -4.44 -4.82
C ALA A 4 -20.45 -3.92 -3.74
N LEU A 5 -20.06 -4.78 -2.80
CA LEU A 5 -19.05 -4.46 -1.80
C LEU A 5 -17.78 -4.01 -2.54
N GLN A 6 -17.58 -2.71 -2.61
CA GLN A 6 -16.43 -2.09 -3.26
C GLN A 6 -15.15 -2.67 -2.63
N THR A 7 -14.25 -3.17 -3.48
CA THR A 7 -13.03 -3.83 -3.02
C THR A 7 -12.12 -2.85 -2.27
N PRO A 8 -11.25 -3.31 -1.35
CA PRO A 8 -10.35 -2.42 -0.61
C PRO A 8 -9.50 -1.51 -1.51
N ILE A 9 -8.99 -2.03 -2.63
CA ILE A 9 -8.24 -1.23 -3.60
C ILE A 9 -9.11 -0.18 -4.29
N ALA A 10 -10.34 -0.53 -4.65
CA ALA A 10 -11.25 0.39 -5.33
C ALA A 10 -11.62 1.58 -4.45
N ARG A 11 -11.90 1.32 -3.16
CA ARG A 11 -12.13 2.36 -2.15
C ARG A 11 -10.91 3.25 -1.93
N PHE A 12 -9.73 2.63 -1.83
CA PHE A 12 -8.48 3.36 -1.66
C PHE A 12 -8.20 4.30 -2.83
N ILE A 13 -8.38 3.82 -4.07
CA ILE A 13 -8.22 4.64 -5.27
C ILE A 13 -9.26 5.75 -5.32
N GLU A 14 -10.53 5.46 -5.01
CA GLU A 14 -11.59 6.47 -5.01
C GLU A 14 -11.32 7.59 -3.99
N GLU A 15 -10.92 7.25 -2.78
CA GLU A 15 -10.60 8.24 -1.75
C GLU A 15 -9.46 9.17 -2.19
N HIS A 16 -8.37 8.62 -2.72
CA HIS A 16 -7.22 9.41 -3.15
C HIS A 16 -7.46 10.16 -4.45
N ALA A 17 -8.20 9.58 -5.41
CA ALA A 17 -8.53 10.25 -6.66
C ALA A 17 -9.40 11.50 -6.42
N ASN A 18 -10.39 11.41 -5.53
CA ASN A 18 -11.25 12.54 -5.15
C ASN A 18 -10.49 13.66 -4.41
N ARG A 19 -9.32 13.37 -3.82
CA ARG A 19 -8.47 14.32 -3.11
C ARG A 19 -7.26 14.77 -3.92
N SER A 20 -7.04 14.19 -5.10
CA SER A 20 -5.89 14.52 -5.94
C SER A 20 -5.99 15.96 -6.44
N CYS A 21 -4.84 16.58 -6.68
CA CYS A 21 -4.76 17.87 -7.35
C CYS A 21 -4.99 17.78 -8.87
N TYR A 22 -5.03 16.55 -9.42
CA TYR A 22 -5.28 16.28 -10.83
C TYR A 22 -6.73 15.83 -11.06
N SER A 23 -7.27 16.21 -12.22
CA SER A 23 -8.52 15.63 -12.75
C SER A 23 -8.33 14.16 -13.14
N TYR A 24 -9.44 13.43 -13.32
CA TYR A 24 -9.38 12.02 -13.74
C TYR A 24 -8.79 11.84 -15.14
N GLU A 25 -9.00 12.81 -16.04
CA GLU A 25 -8.35 12.86 -17.35
C GLU A 25 -6.83 13.01 -17.23
N GLU A 26 -6.37 13.91 -16.36
CA GLU A 26 -4.93 14.13 -16.12
C GLU A 26 -4.29 12.91 -15.45
N ILE A 27 -4.93 12.32 -14.44
CA ILE A 27 -4.47 11.08 -13.79
C ILE A 27 -4.33 9.96 -14.84
N ALA A 28 -5.34 9.79 -15.70
CA ALA A 28 -5.29 8.79 -16.77
C ALA A 28 -4.10 9.03 -17.71
N LEU A 29 -3.90 10.27 -18.15
CA LEU A 29 -2.80 10.65 -19.03
C LEU A 29 -1.43 10.39 -18.38
N LEU A 30 -1.23 10.80 -17.13
CA LEU A 30 0.00 10.59 -16.36
C LEU A 30 0.33 9.10 -16.19
N CYS A 31 -0.70 8.26 -16.06
CA CYS A 31 -0.54 6.80 -15.99
C CYS A 31 -0.34 6.13 -17.37
N GLY A 32 -0.46 6.89 -18.47
CA GLY A 32 -0.39 6.38 -19.83
C GLY A 32 -1.66 5.63 -20.28
N PHE A 33 -2.81 5.93 -19.68
CA PHE A 33 -4.11 5.50 -20.16
C PHE A 33 -4.67 6.49 -21.18
N LYS A 34 -5.49 6.00 -22.12
CA LYS A 34 -6.06 6.82 -23.19
C LYS A 34 -7.23 7.69 -22.73
N THR A 35 -8.00 7.23 -21.75
CA THR A 35 -9.24 7.87 -21.28
C THR A 35 -9.38 7.75 -19.77
N SER A 36 -10.11 8.68 -19.15
CA SER A 36 -10.45 8.70 -17.73
C SER A 36 -11.32 7.52 -17.29
N ASP A 37 -11.99 6.84 -18.23
CA ASP A 37 -12.78 5.62 -17.99
C ASP A 37 -12.03 4.56 -17.19
N MET A 38 -10.71 4.41 -17.41
CA MET A 38 -9.93 3.44 -16.65
C MET A 38 -9.90 3.77 -15.16
N ILE A 39 -9.83 5.05 -14.79
CA ILE A 39 -9.84 5.49 -13.40
C ILE A 39 -11.19 5.16 -12.76
N TYR A 40 -12.30 5.43 -13.47
CA TYR A 40 -13.63 5.02 -13.02
C TYR A 40 -13.77 3.51 -12.85
N CYS A 41 -13.25 2.70 -13.79
CA CYS A 41 -13.25 1.25 -13.67
C CYS A 41 -12.48 0.77 -12.43
N PHE A 42 -11.36 1.42 -12.07
CA PHE A 42 -10.62 1.08 -10.86
C PHE A 42 -11.39 1.44 -9.59
N MET A 43 -11.99 2.64 -9.53
CA MET A 43 -12.81 3.09 -8.38
C MET A 43 -14.06 2.21 -8.17
N ARG A 44 -14.58 1.59 -9.22
CA ARG A 44 -15.70 0.63 -9.13
C ARG A 44 -15.25 -0.81 -8.86
N GLY A 45 -13.97 -1.11 -9.06
CA GLY A 45 -13.44 -2.47 -8.99
C GLY A 45 -13.75 -3.33 -10.23
N ASP A 46 -14.22 -2.73 -11.32
CA ASP A 46 -14.55 -3.42 -12.57
C ASP A 46 -13.30 -3.94 -13.30
N ARG A 47 -12.14 -3.29 -13.05
CA ARG A 47 -10.84 -3.70 -13.58
C ARG A 47 -9.79 -3.71 -12.49
N LYS A 48 -8.87 -4.68 -12.57
CA LYS A 48 -7.68 -4.72 -11.71
C LYS A 48 -6.66 -3.71 -12.23
N VAL A 49 -5.97 -3.03 -11.31
CA VAL A 49 -4.87 -2.12 -11.64
C VAL A 49 -3.67 -2.93 -12.14
N PRO A 50 -3.16 -2.70 -13.37
CA PRO A 50 -1.94 -3.37 -13.82
C PRO A 50 -0.76 -3.08 -12.89
N LEU A 51 0.03 -4.10 -12.53
CA LEU A 51 1.09 -3.95 -11.53
C LEU A 51 2.19 -2.96 -11.97
N ASP A 52 2.49 -2.89 -13.26
CA ASP A 52 3.41 -1.91 -13.86
C ASP A 52 2.89 -0.46 -13.80
N LYS A 53 1.59 -0.29 -13.59
CA LYS A 53 0.93 1.02 -13.49
C LYS A 53 0.72 1.49 -12.05
N VAL A 54 1.06 0.68 -11.06
CA VAL A 54 0.87 1.05 -9.65
C VAL A 54 1.71 2.27 -9.27
N ALA A 55 3.00 2.30 -9.62
CA ALA A 55 3.87 3.41 -9.27
C ALA A 55 3.41 4.76 -9.87
N PRO A 56 3.19 4.90 -11.20
CA PRO A 56 2.70 6.16 -11.76
C PRO A 56 1.30 6.52 -11.28
N LEU A 57 0.44 5.53 -10.98
CA LEU A 57 -0.86 5.80 -10.40
C LEU A 57 -0.75 6.34 -8.97
N ALA A 58 0.11 5.77 -8.13
CA ALA A 58 0.33 6.26 -6.78
C ALA A 58 0.86 7.70 -6.76
N GLU A 59 1.77 8.02 -7.69
CA GLU A 59 2.29 9.37 -7.88
C GLU A 59 1.19 10.36 -8.28
N ALA A 60 0.36 10.00 -9.28
CA ALA A 60 -0.75 10.84 -9.73
C ALA A 60 -1.88 10.99 -8.68
N LEU A 61 -2.04 10.00 -7.80
CA LEU A 61 -3.01 10.02 -6.70
C LEU A 61 -2.46 10.69 -5.43
N GLY A 62 -1.14 10.93 -5.34
CA GLY A 62 -0.50 11.43 -4.14
C GLY A 62 -0.64 10.48 -2.93
N CYS A 63 -0.57 9.17 -3.15
CA CYS A 63 -0.74 8.15 -2.11
C CYS A 63 0.51 7.29 -1.91
N ASP A 64 0.53 6.48 -0.84
CA ASP A 64 1.61 5.52 -0.60
C ASP A 64 1.62 4.44 -1.69
N SER A 65 2.72 4.38 -2.45
CA SER A 65 2.88 3.41 -3.55
C SER A 65 3.02 1.97 -3.07
N ALA A 66 3.61 1.72 -1.91
CA ALA A 66 3.77 0.37 -1.37
C ALA A 66 2.41 -0.17 -0.90
N GLN A 67 1.61 0.67 -0.23
CA GLN A 67 0.26 0.32 0.17
C GLN A 67 -0.63 0.02 -1.05
N LEU A 68 -0.61 0.87 -2.08
CA LEU A 68 -1.35 0.62 -3.32
C LEU A 68 -0.90 -0.67 -4.00
N PHE A 69 0.41 -0.97 -4.01
CA PHE A 69 0.95 -2.19 -4.61
C PHE A 69 0.49 -3.45 -3.88
N VAL A 70 0.50 -3.44 -2.54
CA VAL A 70 -0.02 -4.54 -1.72
C VAL A 70 -1.49 -4.81 -2.03
N LEU A 71 -2.31 -3.76 -2.11
CA LEU A 71 -3.71 -3.87 -2.46
C LEU A 71 -3.90 -4.41 -3.90
N ALA A 72 -3.06 -3.99 -4.84
CA ALA A 72 -3.09 -4.48 -6.22
C ALA A 72 -2.73 -5.97 -6.29
N LEU A 73 -1.67 -6.40 -5.61
CA LEU A 73 -1.30 -7.81 -5.52
C LEU A 73 -2.43 -8.67 -4.95
N LYS A 74 -3.06 -8.25 -3.84
CA LYS A 74 -4.21 -8.96 -3.26
C LYS A 74 -5.40 -9.04 -4.20
N SER A 75 -5.56 -8.07 -5.11
CA SER A 75 -6.60 -8.13 -6.13
C SER A 75 -6.24 -9.11 -7.27
N TRP A 76 -4.96 -9.27 -7.59
CA TRP A 76 -4.48 -10.10 -8.69
C TRP A 76 -4.37 -11.58 -8.33
N PHE A 77 -3.89 -11.87 -7.13
CA PHE A 77 -3.58 -13.21 -6.67
C PHE A 77 -4.57 -13.69 -5.60
N SER A 78 -4.63 -15.00 -5.38
CA SER A 78 -5.36 -15.55 -4.24
C SER A 78 -4.68 -15.17 -2.93
N ASP A 79 -5.44 -15.15 -1.82
CA ASP A 79 -4.90 -14.91 -0.48
C ASP A 79 -3.77 -15.90 -0.14
N GLU A 80 -3.87 -17.14 -0.60
CA GLU A 80 -2.83 -18.16 -0.40
C GLU A 80 -1.51 -17.80 -1.09
N LEU A 81 -1.54 -17.41 -2.37
CA LEU A 81 -0.35 -16.97 -3.10
C LEU A 81 0.19 -15.66 -2.53
N PHE A 82 -0.68 -14.75 -2.07
CA PHE A 82 -0.26 -13.51 -1.42
C PHE A 82 0.47 -13.80 -0.10
N ASN A 83 -0.04 -14.72 0.73
CA ASN A 83 0.62 -15.12 1.97
C ASN A 83 1.97 -15.78 1.70
N GLN A 84 2.07 -16.62 0.68
CA GLN A 84 3.36 -17.19 0.25
C GLN A 84 4.34 -16.12 -0.22
N LEU A 85 3.88 -15.12 -0.98
CA LEU A 85 4.70 -13.98 -1.36
C LEU A 85 5.14 -13.17 -0.13
N GLU A 86 4.24 -12.92 0.82
CA GLU A 86 4.58 -12.21 2.07
C GLU A 86 5.57 -13.01 2.93
N GLU A 87 5.51 -14.34 2.92
CA GLU A 87 6.51 -15.21 3.51
C GLU A 87 7.85 -15.11 2.78
N CYS A 88 7.87 -15.14 1.44
CA CYS A 88 9.08 -15.00 0.63
C CYS A 88 9.73 -13.62 0.77
N PHE A 89 8.95 -12.54 0.72
CA PHE A 89 9.44 -11.16 0.93
C PHE A 89 9.79 -10.91 2.40
N GLY A 90 9.07 -11.53 3.33
CA GLY A 90 9.38 -11.49 4.76
C GLY A 90 10.59 -12.34 5.14
N ALA A 91 10.97 -13.32 4.31
CA ALA A 91 12.25 -14.04 4.38
C ALA A 91 13.40 -13.26 3.70
N MET A 92 13.07 -12.26 2.88
CA MET A 92 14.02 -11.33 2.25
C MET A 92 14.34 -10.13 3.15
N HIS A 93 13.42 -9.76 4.05
CA HIS A 93 13.72 -8.96 5.24
C HIS A 93 14.36 -9.89 6.29
N GLY A 94 15.31 -9.39 7.08
CA GLY A 94 16.20 -10.21 7.90
C GLY A 94 15.53 -11.11 8.95
N ASP A 95 16.39 -11.78 9.72
CA ASP A 95 16.12 -12.80 10.75
C ASP A 95 14.73 -12.67 11.43
N LYS A 96 14.12 -13.81 11.79
CA LYS A 96 12.79 -13.92 12.43
C LYS A 96 12.61 -12.93 13.58
N ALA A 97 13.69 -12.61 14.29
CA ALA A 97 13.74 -11.58 15.32
C ALA A 97 13.37 -10.18 14.80
N GLU A 98 13.96 -9.72 13.70
CA GLU A 98 13.68 -8.40 13.09
C GLU A 98 12.22 -8.28 12.66
N ARG A 99 11.67 -9.34 12.05
CA ARG A 99 10.25 -9.40 11.68
C ARG A 99 9.34 -9.27 12.91
N GLY A 100 9.71 -9.90 14.03
CA GLY A 100 8.99 -9.76 15.30
C GLY A 100 8.95 -8.30 15.80
N TRP A 101 10.07 -7.59 15.70
CA TRP A 101 10.14 -6.17 16.06
C TRP A 101 9.25 -5.29 15.18
N ILE A 102 9.26 -5.50 13.86
CA ILE A 102 8.44 -4.71 12.93
C ILE A 102 6.94 -4.91 13.19
N LEU A 103 6.50 -6.15 13.39
CA LEU A 103 5.09 -6.46 13.66
C LEU A 103 4.62 -5.83 14.98
N ALA A 104 5.41 -5.94 16.04
CA ALA A 104 5.11 -5.30 17.32
C ALA A 104 4.97 -3.77 17.19
N LEU A 105 5.85 -3.12 16.43
CA LEU A 105 5.75 -1.67 16.20
C LEU A 105 4.47 -1.32 15.42
N ARG A 106 4.14 -2.08 14.37
CA ARG A 106 2.90 -1.87 13.60
C ARG A 106 1.66 -2.03 14.46
N GLU A 107 1.62 -3.02 15.35
CA GLU A 107 0.52 -3.22 16.29
C GLU A 107 0.37 -2.01 17.24
N VAL A 108 1.48 -1.54 17.82
CA VAL A 108 1.49 -0.38 18.73
C VAL A 108 1.02 0.91 18.05
N PHE A 109 1.38 1.12 16.79
CA PHE A 109 1.03 2.33 16.04
C PHE A 109 -0.23 2.21 15.19
N GLY A 110 -0.92 1.06 15.21
CA GLY A 110 -2.13 0.86 14.40
C GLY A 110 -1.87 0.82 12.89
N GLY A 111 -0.68 0.39 12.47
CA GLY A 111 -0.29 0.22 11.07
C GLY A 111 0.50 1.39 10.46
N GLU A 112 0.26 2.63 10.89
CA GLU A 112 0.99 3.82 10.45
C GLU A 112 2.16 4.12 11.39
N VAL A 113 3.27 3.41 11.19
CA VAL A 113 4.49 3.61 11.99
C VAL A 113 5.11 4.96 11.63
N PRO A 114 5.21 5.93 12.57
CA PRO A 114 5.79 7.24 12.29
C PRO A 114 7.31 7.15 12.09
N GLU A 115 7.91 8.14 11.43
CA GLU A 115 9.36 8.22 11.33
C GLU A 115 10.03 8.22 12.71
N ILE A 116 11.16 7.49 12.81
CA ILE A 116 11.88 7.39 14.07
C ILE A 116 12.55 8.72 14.43
N THR A 117 12.02 9.38 15.47
CA THR A 117 12.63 10.60 16.00
C THR A 117 13.91 10.33 16.80
N VAL A 118 14.75 11.36 16.98
CA VAL A 118 15.96 11.27 17.84
C VAL A 118 15.61 10.80 19.27
N LYS A 119 14.46 11.25 19.80
CA LYS A 119 13.97 10.86 21.13
C LYS A 119 13.61 9.38 21.17
N MET A 120 12.91 8.87 20.16
CA MET A 120 12.54 7.45 20.05
C MET A 120 13.78 6.58 19.91
N ARG A 121 14.75 6.97 19.07
CA ARG A 121 16.02 6.26 18.91
C ARG A 121 16.80 6.16 20.23
N ARG A 122 16.88 7.24 21.01
CA ARG A 122 17.51 7.22 22.34
C ARG A 122 16.77 6.32 23.33
N ARG A 123 15.44 6.34 23.32
CA ARG A 123 14.62 5.46 24.19
C ARG A 123 14.78 3.99 23.80
N LEU A 124 14.83 3.70 22.50
CA LEU A 124 15.06 2.36 21.99
C LEU A 124 16.42 1.82 22.45
N GLN A 125 17.49 2.62 22.37
CA GLN A 125 18.83 2.25 22.88
C GLN A 125 18.85 1.87 24.36
N ILE A 126 18.03 2.55 25.19
CA ILE A 126 17.90 2.21 26.61
C ILE A 126 17.14 0.88 26.78
N LEU A 127 16.07 0.69 26.00
CA LEU A 127 15.19 -0.47 26.09
C LEU A 127 15.87 -1.76 25.62
N VAL A 128 16.61 -1.72 24.50
CA VAL A 128 17.32 -2.89 23.98
C VAL A 128 18.64 -3.18 24.70
N GLY A 129 19.11 -2.24 25.53
CA GLY A 129 20.46 -2.28 26.10
C GLY A 129 21.55 -2.09 25.03
N LYS A 130 22.81 -1.97 25.44
CA LYS A 130 23.92 -2.13 24.49
C LYS A 130 23.86 -3.57 23.97
N ALA A 131 23.69 -3.75 22.66
CA ALA A 131 24.00 -5.03 22.04
C ALA A 131 25.43 -5.41 22.46
N ALA A 132 25.57 -6.54 23.14
CA ALA A 132 26.85 -7.14 23.47
C ALA A 132 27.45 -7.79 22.21
#